data_AF-A0A2M6ZMJ5-F1
#
_entry.id   AF-A0A2M6ZMJ5-F1
#
_cell.length_a   1.000
_cell.length_b   1.000
_cell.length_c   1.000
_cell.angle_alpha   90.00
_cell.angle_beta   90.00
_cell.angle_gamma   90.00
#
_symmetry.space_group_name_H-M   'P 1'
#
loop_
_entity.id
_entity.type
_entity.pdbx_description
1 polymer ?
#
loop_
_entity_poly.entity_id
_entity_poly.type
_entity_poly.pdbx_seq_one_letter_code
_entity_poly.pdbx_strand_id
1 'polypeptide(L)' 'MTDRHPVIFVGAGPGDPELITVKGQKALARADLVLYAGSLVSPAVLGWANP' A
#
# COMPACT_ATOMS: atom_id res chain seq x y z
N MET A 1 -17.14 -18.69 11.31
CA MET A 1 -16.31 -17.48 11.44
C MET A 1 -16.29 -16.84 10.08
N THR A 2 -16.88 -15.66 9.90
CA THR A 2 -16.83 -14.93 8.63
C THR A 2 -15.40 -14.45 8.44
N ASP A 3 -14.72 -15.04 7.47
CA ASP A 3 -13.36 -14.64 7.12
C ASP A 3 -13.39 -13.19 6.61
N ARG A 4 -12.80 -12.27 7.37
CA ARG A 4 -12.80 -10.84 7.02
C ARG A 4 -11.58 -10.56 6.16
N HIS A 5 -11.83 -10.22 4.91
CA HIS A 5 -10.85 -9.72 3.96
C HIS A 5 -11.06 -8.20 3.78
N PRO A 6 -10.54 -7.36 4.70
CA PRO A 6 -10.77 -5.92 4.64
C PRO A 6 -10.05 -5.30 3.45
N VAL A 7 -10.75 -4.43 2.72
CA VAL A 7 -10.12 -3.53 1.73
C VAL A 7 -9.65 -2.29 2.46
N ILE A 8 -8.35 -2.01 2.41
CA ILE A 8 -7.74 -0.84 3.07
C ILE A 8 -7.35 0.17 1.99
N PHE A 9 -7.98 1.34 2.01
CA PHE A 9 -7.56 2.46 1.18
C PHE A 9 -6.38 3.19 1.83
N VAL A 10 -5.30 3.35 1.08
CA VAL A 10 -4.06 4.00 1.54
C VAL A 10 -3.69 5.09 0.55
N GLY A 11 -3.42 6.29 1.07
CA GLY A 11 -2.77 7.35 0.29
C GLY A 11 -1.28 7.04 0.15
N ALA A 12 -0.79 6.96 -1.09
CA ALA A 12 0.62 6.65 -1.40
C ALA A 12 1.61 7.80 -1.10
N GLY A 13 1.10 8.98 -0.72
CA GLY A 13 1.90 10.19 -0.61
C GLY A 13 2.18 10.84 -1.98
N PRO A 14 3.04 11.86 -2.04
CA PRO A 14 3.31 12.62 -3.27
C PRO A 14 4.31 11.96 -4.22
N GLY A 15 4.85 10.78 -3.89
CA GLY A 15 5.73 9.99 -4.76
C GLY A 15 6.98 9.47 -4.07
N ASP A 16 7.52 10.19 -3.09
CA ASP A 16 8.62 9.72 -2.26
C ASP A 16 8.14 8.58 -1.33
N PRO A 17 8.78 7.38 -1.37
CA PRO A 17 8.39 6.23 -0.54
C PRO A 17 8.43 6.48 0.97
N GLU A 18 9.23 7.43 1.46
CA GLU A 18 9.31 7.74 2.90
C GLU A 18 8.14 8.63 3.36
N LEU A 19 7.40 9.24 2.44
CA LEU A 19 6.26 10.11 2.73
C LEU A 19 4.91 9.36 2.78
N ILE A 20 4.91 8.04 2.61
CA ILE A 20 3.74 7.22 2.98
C ILE A 20 3.58 7.22 4.50
N THR A 21 2.34 7.20 4.99
CA THR A 21 2.12 7.09 6.44
C THR A 21 2.61 5.74 6.98
N VAL A 22 3.08 5.71 8.22
CA VAL A 22 3.51 4.46 8.91
C VAL A 22 2.41 3.39 8.91
N LYS A 23 1.13 3.78 9.02
CA LYS A 23 0.00 2.84 8.94
C LYS A 23 -0.18 2.31 7.51
N GLY A 24 -0.05 3.16 6.50
CA GLY A 24 -0.11 2.77 5.08
C GLY A 24 1.00 1.79 4.71
N GLN A 25 2.23 2.07 5.11
CA GLN A 25 3.37 1.17 4.95
C GLN A 25 3.10 -0.21 5.57
N LYS A 26 2.63 -0.25 6.82
CA LYS A 26 2.32 -1.50 7.53
C LYS A 26 1.17 -2.28 6.88
N ALA A 27 0.19 -1.58 6.31
CA ALA A 27 -0.90 -2.21 5.58
C ALA A 27 -0.39 -2.81 4.26
N LEU A 28 0.42 -2.05 3.51
CA LEU A 28 1.01 -2.47 2.26
C LEU A 28 1.92 -3.71 2.43
N ALA A 29 2.74 -3.73 3.49
CA ALA A 29 3.63 -4.86 3.81
C ALA A 29 2.89 -6.15 4.22
N ARG A 30 1.60 -6.05 4.60
CA ARG A 30 0.77 -7.20 5.02
C ARG A 30 -0.29 -7.57 3.99
N ALA A 31 -0.40 -6.82 2.89
CA ALA A 31 -1.44 -7.02 1.91
C ALA A 31 -1.13 -8.24 1.05
N ASP A 32 -2.08 -9.16 0.93
CA ASP A 32 -2.00 -10.29 0.00
C ASP A 32 -2.19 -9.84 -1.46
N LEU A 33 -2.87 -8.70 -1.68
CA LEU A 33 -3.11 -8.11 -2.99
C LEU A 33 -3.03 -6.58 -2.93
N VAL A 34 -2.30 -5.98 -3.88
CA VAL A 34 -2.14 -4.52 -3.99
C VAL A 34 -2.75 -4.02 -5.29
N LEU A 35 -3.77 -3.17 -5.18
CA LEU A 35 -4.35 -2.40 -6.29
C LEU A 35 -3.90 -0.95 -6.17
N TYR A 36 -3.30 -0.39 -7.22
CA TYR A 36 -2.77 0.98 -7.20
C TYR A 36 -3.06 1.73 -8.51
N ALA A 37 -3.06 3.06 -8.45
CA ALA A 37 -3.42 3.94 -9.56
C ALA A 37 -2.27 4.13 -10.57
N GLY A 38 -1.77 3.03 -11.16
CA GLY A 38 -0.83 3.04 -12.29
C GLY A 38 0.26 4.12 -12.20
N SER A 39 0.29 5.01 -13.18
CA SER A 39 1.29 6.08 -13.31
C SER A 39 1.26 7.15 -12.21
N LEU A 40 0.21 7.22 -11.40
CA LEU A 40 0.08 8.22 -10.32
C LEU A 40 0.75 7.77 -9.02
N VAL A 41 1.09 6.49 -8.88
CA VAL A 41 1.84 5.98 -7.74
C VAL A 41 3.24 5.62 -8.23
N SER A 42 4.24 6.26 -7.64
CA SER A 42 5.64 5.91 -7.89
C SER A 42 5.88 4.43 -7.58
N PRO A 43 6.48 3.64 -8.48
CA PRO A 43 6.79 2.23 -8.22
C PRO A 43 7.64 2.01 -6.97
N ALA A 44 8.45 3.00 -6.58
CA ALA A 44 9.27 2.92 -5.38
C ALA A 44 8.42 2.80 -4.09
N VAL A 45 7.20 3.36 -4.06
CA VAL A 45 6.28 3.21 -2.92
C VAL A 45 5.87 1.75 -2.74
N LEU A 46 5.78 0.99 -3.84
CA LEU A 46 5.42 -0.44 -3.82
C LEU A 46 6.56 -1.31 -3.26
N GLY A 47 7.76 -0.77 -3.07
CA GLY A 47 8.88 -1.49 -2.44
C GLY A 47 8.61 -1.90 -0.98
N TRP A 48 7.57 -1.34 -0.35
CA TRP A 48 7.09 -1.78 0.96
C TRP A 48 6.16 -2.99 0.90
N ALA A 49 5.66 -3.37 -0.28
CA ALA A 49 4.84 -4.57 -0.45
C ALA A 49 5.69 -5.84 -0.34
N ASN A 50 5.09 -6.92 0.15
CA ASN A 50 5.75 -8.22 0.17
C ASN A 50 5.53 -8.90 -1.20
N PRO A 51 6.58 -9.48 -1.84
CA PRO A 51 6.45 -10.16 -3.12
C PRO A 51 5.69 -11.48 -3.03
#